data_AF-A0A6C0DQ46-F1
#
_entry.id   AF-A0A6C0DQ46-F1
#
_cell.length_a   1.000
_cell.length_b   1.000
_cell.length_c   1.000
_cell.angle_alpha   90.00
_cell.angle_beta   90.00
_cell.angle_gamma   90.00
#
_symmetry.space_group_name_H-M   'P 1'
#
loop_
_entity.id
_entity.type
_entity.pdbx_description
1 polymer ?
#
loop_
_entity_poly.entity_id
_entity_poly.type
_entity_poly.pdbx_seq_one_letter_code
_entity_poly.pdbx_strand_id
1 'polypeptide(L)'
;MEDTSRNTRFLGLTPPQLALAILISGVAVYSAYIFYFKKKSVPPPSYKSGFRNMSPSPREGNKRSQFLYTNIFPNQGFLNFSGGQDDSKLLDIFESKQPRTDEGYGFLGDFTQLLQKLTAFKEDMTNEEYVVQNTRRQKFVTAEDIEPIGETAGRCFSKTISPRDLELSFEKWQVRAVVLLKELSAQYALSADEVKKAEDLLNGFLRDIHDTARKSCLQGEPTIAGALGPRDPGYYTPDSLNELGEYSGYY
;
A
#
# COMPACT_ATOMS: atom_id res chain seq x y z
N MET A 1 78.06 -37.95 6.37
CA MET A 1 77.53 -36.56 6.40
C MET A 1 76.14 -36.63 5.81
N GLU A 2 75.15 -36.91 6.67
CA GLU A 2 73.74 -36.97 6.31
C GLU A 2 73.11 -35.61 6.60
N ASP A 3 72.77 -34.87 5.55
CA ASP A 3 71.97 -33.65 5.67
C ASP A 3 70.48 -34.03 5.63
N THR A 4 69.86 -34.01 6.81
CA THR A 4 68.43 -34.23 7.00
C THR A 4 67.67 -32.93 6.71
N SER A 5 67.45 -32.64 5.42
CA SER A 5 66.53 -31.59 4.98
C SER A 5 65.08 -32.00 5.29
N ARG A 6 64.57 -31.52 6.44
CA ARG A 6 63.16 -31.71 6.84
C ARG A 6 62.26 -30.95 5.88
N ASN A 7 61.56 -31.72 5.05
CA ASN A 7 60.55 -31.27 4.10
C ASN A 7 59.33 -30.72 4.87
N THR A 8 59.32 -29.43 5.20
CA THR A 8 58.18 -28.75 5.85
C THR A 8 57.07 -28.47 4.83
N ARG A 9 56.44 -29.53 4.33
CA ARG A 9 55.17 -29.44 3.60
C ARG A 9 54.04 -29.49 4.62
N PHE A 10 53.54 -28.34 5.04
CA PHE A 10 52.32 -28.26 5.83
C PHE A 10 51.14 -28.52 4.86
N LEU A 11 50.42 -29.64 5.05
CA LEU A 11 49.28 -30.06 4.21
C LEU A 11 49.59 -30.36 2.73
N GLY A 12 50.86 -30.65 2.38
CA GLY A 12 51.24 -30.98 1.00
C GLY A 12 51.25 -29.77 0.04
N LEU A 13 50.98 -28.58 0.53
CA LEU A 13 51.00 -27.34 -0.25
C LEU A 13 52.39 -26.72 -0.22
N THR A 14 52.82 -26.22 -1.36
CA THR A 14 54.03 -25.38 -1.43
C THR A 14 53.75 -24.01 -0.77
N PRO A 15 54.77 -23.32 -0.22
CA PRO A 15 54.60 -22.00 0.38
C PRO A 15 53.77 -20.99 -0.45
N PRO A 16 53.95 -20.85 -1.79
CA PRO A 16 53.10 -19.95 -2.58
C PRO A 16 51.64 -20.40 -2.68
N GLN A 17 51.36 -21.72 -2.69
CA GLN A 17 49.98 -22.23 -2.70
C GLN A 17 49.28 -21.99 -1.35
N LEU A 18 50.02 -22.09 -0.24
CA LEU A 18 49.49 -21.76 1.09
C LEU A 18 49.10 -20.28 1.17
N ALA A 19 49.93 -19.37 0.65
CA ALA A 19 49.64 -17.94 0.62
C ALA A 19 48.37 -17.61 -0.20
N LEU A 20 48.20 -18.27 -1.35
CA LEU A 20 47.00 -18.12 -2.18
C LEU A 20 45.74 -18.61 -1.45
N ALA A 21 45.82 -19.76 -0.78
CA ALA A 21 44.70 -20.32 -0.04
C ALA A 21 44.23 -19.37 1.08
N ILE A 22 45.18 -18.79 1.84
CA ILE A 22 44.88 -17.83 2.91
C ILE A 22 44.19 -16.57 2.35
N LEU A 23 44.65 -16.04 1.21
CA LEU A 23 44.03 -14.87 0.58
C LEU A 23 42.59 -15.15 0.14
N ILE A 24 42.35 -16.29 -0.51
CA ILE A 24 41.00 -16.67 -0.96
C ILE A 24 40.06 -16.83 0.24
N SER A 25 40.51 -17.50 1.31
CA SER A 25 39.73 -17.63 2.54
C SER A 25 39.43 -16.27 3.18
N GLY A 26 40.40 -15.34 3.20
CA GLY A 26 40.20 -13.98 3.70
C GLY A 26 39.13 -13.20 2.91
N VAL A 27 39.17 -13.26 1.57
CA VAL A 27 38.18 -12.60 0.72
C VAL A 27 36.78 -13.20 0.91
N ALA A 28 36.67 -14.53 1.03
CA ALA A 28 35.40 -15.21 1.26
C ALA A 28 34.77 -14.81 2.60
N VAL A 29 35.56 -14.79 3.68
CA VAL A 29 35.10 -14.37 5.01
C VAL A 29 34.71 -12.89 5.02
N TYR A 30 35.50 -12.01 4.39
CA TYR A 30 35.19 -10.58 4.31
C TYR A 30 33.90 -10.32 3.52
N SER A 31 33.71 -11.01 2.41
CA SER A 31 32.49 -10.90 1.59
C SER A 31 31.24 -11.36 2.35
N ALA A 32 31.34 -12.47 3.10
CA ALA A 32 30.28 -12.93 3.99
C ALA A 32 30.00 -11.90 5.09
N TYR A 33 31.03 -11.33 5.72
CA TYR A 33 30.88 -10.31 6.75
C TYR A 33 30.14 -9.07 6.24
N ILE A 34 30.49 -8.57 5.05
CA ILE A 34 29.80 -7.43 4.42
C ILE A 34 28.34 -7.77 4.14
N PHE A 35 28.06 -8.98 3.64
CA PHE A 35 26.70 -9.42 3.33
C PHE A 35 25.82 -9.54 4.57
N TYR A 36 26.32 -10.14 5.66
CA TYR A 36 25.55 -10.39 6.88
C TYR A 36 25.45 -9.19 7.82
N PHE A 37 26.50 -8.38 7.95
CA PHE A 37 26.56 -7.35 8.99
C PHE A 37 26.45 -5.91 8.46
N LYS A 38 26.77 -5.65 7.17
CA LYS A 38 26.77 -4.28 6.64
C LYS A 38 25.64 -3.95 5.66
N LYS A 39 24.92 -4.92 5.12
CA LYS A 39 23.65 -4.60 4.48
C LYS A 39 22.63 -4.31 5.58
N LYS A 40 22.05 -3.11 5.58
CA LYS A 40 20.72 -2.86 6.17
C LYS A 40 19.80 -3.88 5.51
N SER A 41 19.64 -5.05 6.12
CA SER A 41 18.63 -6.00 5.70
C SER A 41 17.32 -5.24 5.78
N VAL A 42 16.73 -4.95 4.62
CA VAL A 42 15.32 -4.60 4.58
C VAL A 42 14.65 -5.74 5.36
N PRO A 43 13.99 -5.46 6.49
CA PRO A 43 13.43 -6.53 7.29
C PRO A 43 12.54 -7.37 6.36
N PRO A 44 12.65 -8.71 6.39
CA PRO A 44 11.75 -9.54 5.62
C PRO A 44 10.32 -9.09 5.97
N PRO A 45 9.42 -8.96 4.98
CA PRO A 45 8.06 -8.52 5.26
C PRO A 45 7.47 -9.51 6.26
N SER A 46 7.31 -9.03 7.50
CA SER A 46 6.64 -9.74 8.57
C SER A 46 5.16 -9.77 8.23
N TYR A 47 4.75 -10.72 7.38
CA TYR A 47 3.36 -11.12 7.29
C TYR A 47 3.01 -11.85 8.60
N LYS A 48 2.68 -11.09 9.64
CA LYS A 48 1.87 -11.61 10.74
C LYS A 48 0.51 -11.93 10.12
N SER A 49 0.26 -13.21 9.83
CA SER A 49 -1.07 -13.71 9.53
C SER A 49 -1.95 -13.51 10.75
N GLY A 50 -2.72 -12.41 10.76
CA GLY A 50 -3.62 -12.01 11.83
C GLY A 50 -4.90 -12.86 11.96
N PHE A 51 -4.89 -14.11 11.49
CA PHE A 51 -6.03 -15.01 11.58
C PHE A 51 -5.72 -16.17 12.52
N ARG A 52 -5.58 -15.88 13.82
CA ARG A 52 -5.80 -16.88 14.86
C ARG A 52 -6.70 -16.26 15.93
N ASN A 53 -7.85 -16.91 16.12
CA ASN A 53 -8.83 -16.74 17.19
C ASN A 53 -10.01 -15.80 16.88
N MET A 54 -10.82 -16.15 15.87
CA MET A 54 -12.25 -15.82 15.91
C MET A 54 -12.99 -17.00 16.54
N SER A 55 -13.20 -16.90 17.85
CA SER A 55 -14.13 -17.77 18.58
C SER A 55 -15.56 -17.28 18.32
N PRO A 56 -16.56 -18.17 18.13
CA PRO A 56 -17.93 -17.74 17.86
C PRO A 56 -18.55 -17.11 19.13
N SER A 57 -18.84 -15.81 19.08
CA SER A 57 -19.55 -15.12 20.16
C SER A 57 -21.06 -15.38 20.08
N PRO A 58 -21.76 -15.55 21.22
CA PRO A 58 -23.19 -15.84 21.26
C PRO A 58 -24.02 -14.63 20.81
N ARG A 59 -25.16 -14.92 20.19
CA ARG A 59 -26.24 -13.96 19.94
C ARG A 59 -26.88 -13.58 21.28
N GLU A 60 -26.74 -12.34 21.70
CA GLU A 60 -27.53 -11.78 22.79
C GLU A 60 -27.86 -10.30 22.53
N GLY A 61 -29.13 -9.98 22.75
CA GLY A 61 -29.82 -8.86 22.13
C GLY A 61 -29.72 -7.50 22.82
N ASN A 62 -29.95 -6.48 21.99
CA ASN A 62 -30.88 -5.38 22.24
C ASN A 62 -30.57 -4.30 23.31
N LYS A 63 -29.30 -4.02 23.63
CA LYS A 63 -28.91 -2.78 24.36
C LYS A 63 -27.56 -2.17 23.93
N ARG A 64 -27.06 -2.46 22.72
CA ARG A 64 -25.67 -2.17 22.32
C ARG A 64 -25.46 -0.89 21.48
N SER A 65 -26.48 -0.30 20.85
CA SER A 65 -26.28 0.80 19.89
C SER A 65 -25.69 2.08 20.51
N GLN A 66 -26.00 2.43 21.75
CA GLN A 66 -25.44 3.65 22.37
C GLN A 66 -24.03 3.47 22.95
N PHE A 67 -23.63 2.25 23.32
CA PHE A 67 -22.32 1.99 23.95
C PHE A 67 -21.20 1.71 22.93
N LEU A 68 -21.56 1.44 21.67
CA LEU A 68 -20.61 1.24 20.58
C LEU A 68 -20.07 2.57 20.02
N TYR A 69 -20.80 3.68 20.17
CA TYR A 69 -20.31 4.99 19.72
C TYR A 69 -19.12 5.52 20.54
N THR A 70 -19.02 5.18 21.83
CA THR A 70 -17.89 5.59 22.67
C THR A 70 -16.70 4.63 22.62
N ASN A 71 -16.87 3.40 22.08
CA ASN A 71 -15.84 2.35 22.14
C ASN A 71 -15.36 1.85 20.77
N ILE A 72 -15.99 2.24 19.65
CA ILE A 72 -15.45 2.03 18.29
C ILE A 72 -14.47 3.16 17.89
N PHE A 73 -14.48 4.29 18.61
CA PHE A 73 -13.48 5.35 18.50
C PHE A 73 -12.55 5.44 19.73
N PRO A 74 -11.82 4.39 20.17
CA PRO A 74 -10.88 4.51 21.28
C PRO A 74 -9.56 5.11 20.76
N ASN A 75 -9.63 6.34 20.24
CA ASN A 75 -8.53 7.29 20.11
C ASN A 75 -9.02 8.51 19.33
N GLN A 76 -9.63 9.46 20.04
CA GLN A 76 -9.77 10.85 19.57
C GLN A 76 -8.42 11.57 19.37
N GLY A 77 -7.28 10.88 19.52
CA GLY A 77 -5.95 11.40 19.20
C GLY A 77 -5.54 11.29 17.72
N PHE A 78 -6.38 10.72 16.84
CA PHE A 78 -6.09 10.56 15.40
C PHE A 78 -6.96 11.42 14.48
N LEU A 79 -7.82 12.29 15.02
CA LEU A 79 -8.60 13.28 14.26
C LEU A 79 -7.91 14.65 14.23
N ASN A 80 -6.58 14.69 14.21
CA ASN A 80 -5.89 15.85 13.63
C ASN A 80 -5.92 15.67 12.11
N PHE A 81 -7.12 15.81 11.53
CA PHE A 81 -7.32 15.87 10.09
C PHE A 81 -6.60 17.12 9.59
N SER A 82 -5.49 16.94 8.88
CA SER A 82 -4.96 17.99 7.99
C SER A 82 -5.57 17.90 6.58
N GLY A 83 -6.50 16.95 6.41
CA GLY A 83 -7.26 16.72 5.19
C GLY A 83 -7.93 17.98 4.68
N GLY A 84 -7.84 18.17 3.36
CA GLY A 84 -8.29 19.38 2.69
C GLY A 84 -9.72 19.76 3.10
N GLN A 85 -10.00 21.06 3.14
CA GLN A 85 -11.22 21.69 3.67
C GLN A 85 -12.57 21.06 3.26
N ASP A 86 -12.61 20.16 2.28
CA ASP A 86 -13.82 19.60 1.70
C ASP A 86 -14.25 18.25 2.30
N ASP A 87 -13.33 17.45 2.88
CA ASP A 87 -13.70 16.18 3.55
C ASP A 87 -14.43 16.41 4.89
N SER A 88 -13.94 17.35 5.68
CA SER A 88 -14.58 17.85 6.91
C SER A 88 -15.97 18.41 6.62
N LYS A 89 -16.11 19.32 5.65
CA LYS A 89 -17.41 19.86 5.23
C LYS A 89 -18.40 18.78 4.79
N LEU A 90 -17.91 17.68 4.22
CA LEU A 90 -18.75 16.56 3.79
C LEU A 90 -19.31 15.79 4.99
N LEU A 91 -18.50 15.56 6.02
CA LEU A 91 -18.92 14.90 7.26
C LEU A 91 -19.83 15.80 8.12
N ASP A 92 -19.61 17.11 8.12
CA ASP A 92 -20.42 18.10 8.86
C ASP A 92 -21.91 18.05 8.48
N ILE A 93 -22.24 17.65 7.25
CA ILE A 93 -23.63 17.47 6.78
C ILE A 93 -24.37 16.43 7.62
N PHE A 94 -23.65 15.41 8.11
CA PHE A 94 -24.22 14.30 8.87
C PHE A 94 -24.13 14.50 10.38
N GLU A 95 -23.23 15.36 10.88
CA GLU A 95 -23.00 15.55 12.32
C GLU A 95 -24.24 16.02 13.09
N SER A 96 -25.05 16.88 12.46
CA SER A 96 -26.25 17.45 13.06
C SER A 96 -27.49 16.54 12.98
N LYS A 97 -27.39 15.36 12.35
CA LYS A 97 -28.54 14.49 12.04
C LYS A 97 -28.39 13.11 12.66
N GLN A 98 -29.52 12.47 12.95
CA GLN A 98 -29.56 11.07 13.36
C GLN A 98 -30.05 10.20 12.20
N PRO A 99 -29.48 8.99 12.03
CA PRO A 99 -29.96 8.06 11.02
C PRO A 99 -31.34 7.50 11.39
N ARG A 100 -32.13 7.19 10.37
CA ARG A 100 -33.46 6.56 10.50
C ARG A 100 -33.38 5.10 10.96
N THR A 101 -32.28 4.42 10.64
CA THR A 101 -32.06 3.02 10.99
C THR A 101 -30.68 2.84 11.61
N ASP A 102 -30.49 1.75 12.35
CA ASP A 102 -29.18 1.39 12.92
C ASP A 102 -28.10 1.17 11.84
N GLU A 103 -28.50 0.79 10.62
CA GLU A 103 -27.59 0.60 9.48
C GLU A 103 -26.92 1.91 9.03
N GLY A 104 -27.58 3.05 9.25
CA GLY A 104 -27.04 4.37 8.91
C GLY A 104 -25.72 4.69 9.61
N TYR A 105 -25.50 4.16 10.81
CA TYR A 105 -24.22 4.28 11.51
C TYR A 105 -23.11 3.44 10.87
N GLY A 106 -23.46 2.26 10.36
CA GLY A 106 -22.53 1.40 9.61
C GLY A 106 -22.05 2.09 8.34
N PHE A 107 -22.99 2.60 7.53
CA PHE A 107 -22.65 3.33 6.31
C PHE A 107 -21.81 4.57 6.57
N LEU A 108 -22.07 5.30 7.67
CA LEU A 108 -21.29 6.50 8.02
C LEU A 108 -19.86 6.12 8.41
N GLY A 109 -19.69 5.02 9.14
CA GLY A 109 -18.38 4.46 9.47
C GLY A 109 -17.59 4.08 8.21
N ASP A 110 -18.21 3.33 7.30
CA ASP A 110 -17.58 2.90 6.04
C ASP A 110 -17.23 4.07 5.13
N PHE A 111 -18.08 5.09 5.08
CA PHE A 111 -17.84 6.32 4.32
C PHE A 111 -16.69 7.12 4.92
N THR A 112 -16.70 7.32 6.24
CA THR A 112 -15.62 8.00 6.96
C THR A 112 -14.29 7.29 6.77
N GLN A 113 -14.29 5.95 6.84
CA GLN A 113 -13.08 5.16 6.59
C GLN A 113 -12.57 5.35 5.16
N LEU A 114 -13.44 5.37 4.16
CA LEU A 114 -13.04 5.63 2.77
C LEU A 114 -12.42 7.02 2.60
N LEU A 115 -13.03 8.07 3.17
CA LEU A 115 -12.49 9.42 3.14
C LEU A 115 -11.11 9.47 3.82
N GLN A 116 -10.95 8.84 4.99
CA GLN A 116 -9.67 8.75 5.69
C GLN A 116 -8.59 8.06 4.85
N LYS A 117 -8.92 6.95 4.17
CA LYS A 117 -8.00 6.27 3.26
C LYS A 117 -7.52 7.22 2.16
N LEU A 118 -8.45 7.91 1.50
CA LEU A 118 -8.15 8.78 0.36
C LEU A 118 -7.41 10.05 0.77
N THR A 119 -7.74 10.63 1.92
CA THR A 119 -7.00 11.76 2.51
C THR A 119 -5.57 11.35 2.86
N ALA A 120 -5.37 10.20 3.51
CA ALA A 120 -4.04 9.67 3.78
C ALA A 120 -3.23 9.41 2.50
N PHE A 121 -3.90 8.95 1.43
CA PHE A 121 -3.28 8.79 0.12
C PHE A 121 -2.83 10.13 -0.45
N LYS A 122 -3.69 11.15 -0.42
CA LYS A 122 -3.34 12.50 -0.85
C LYS A 122 -2.15 13.06 -0.06
N GLU A 123 -2.16 12.93 1.27
CA GLU A 123 -1.07 13.39 2.14
C GLU A 123 0.28 12.76 1.74
N ASP A 124 0.29 11.44 1.51
CA ASP A 124 1.47 10.76 0.98
C ASP A 124 1.86 11.32 -0.41
N MET A 125 0.91 11.52 -1.32
CA MET A 125 1.19 12.04 -2.67
C MET A 125 1.77 13.46 -2.70
N THR A 126 1.44 14.27 -1.69
CA THR A 126 1.95 15.64 -1.52
C THR A 126 3.25 15.72 -0.73
N ASN A 127 3.69 14.62 -0.10
CA ASN A 127 4.92 14.59 0.67
C ASN A 127 6.15 14.56 -0.24
N GLU A 128 7.08 15.50 -0.02
CA GLU A 128 8.34 15.60 -0.77
C GLU A 128 9.31 14.45 -0.49
N GLU A 129 9.14 13.74 0.64
CA GLU A 129 10.02 12.62 1.00
C GLU A 129 9.74 11.36 0.16
N TYR A 130 8.61 11.30 -0.56
CA TYR A 130 8.16 10.11 -1.31
C TYR A 130 8.18 8.82 -0.48
N VAL A 131 7.82 8.92 0.81
CA VAL A 131 7.73 7.77 1.72
C VAL A 131 6.27 7.49 2.05
N VAL A 132 5.87 6.23 1.89
CA VAL A 132 4.54 5.74 2.26
C VAL A 132 4.44 5.69 3.78
N GLN A 133 3.83 6.70 4.38
CA GLN A 133 3.70 6.83 5.83
C GLN A 133 2.24 6.71 6.27
N ASN A 134 1.36 7.51 5.67
CA ASN A 134 -0.03 7.64 6.10
C ASN A 134 -0.87 6.47 5.59
N THR A 135 -0.69 6.07 4.33
CA THR A 135 -1.42 4.96 3.72
C THR A 135 -0.99 3.58 4.23
N ARG A 136 0.25 3.46 4.75
CA ARG A 136 0.78 2.19 5.28
C ARG A 136 -0.07 1.59 6.39
N ARG A 137 -0.74 2.43 7.17
CA ARG A 137 -1.55 2.01 8.33
C ARG A 137 -3.02 1.81 7.99
N GLN A 138 -3.43 2.13 6.77
CA GLN A 138 -4.81 2.01 6.34
C GLN A 138 -5.19 0.55 6.16
N LYS A 139 -6.40 0.19 6.61
CA LYS A 139 -6.93 -1.17 6.51
C LYS A 139 -7.28 -1.50 5.05
N PHE A 140 -6.70 -2.57 4.53
CA PHE A 140 -7.09 -3.14 3.24
C PHE A 140 -8.40 -3.92 3.37
N VAL A 141 -9.36 -3.67 2.48
CA VAL A 141 -10.59 -4.42 2.40
C VAL A 141 -10.82 -4.86 0.96
N THR A 142 -10.66 -6.16 0.69
CA THR A 142 -10.70 -6.73 -0.67
C THR A 142 -12.02 -6.55 -1.41
N ALA A 143 -13.11 -6.31 -0.69
CA ALA A 143 -14.42 -6.00 -1.28
C ALA A 143 -14.49 -4.58 -1.86
N GLU A 144 -13.54 -3.71 -1.50
CA GLU A 144 -13.59 -2.26 -1.67
C GLU A 144 -12.41 -1.72 -2.47
N ASP A 145 -11.27 -2.39 -2.31
CA ASP A 145 -9.97 -1.98 -2.79
C ASP A 145 -9.45 -3.04 -3.80
N ILE A 146 -8.89 -2.58 -4.94
CA ILE A 146 -8.22 -3.48 -5.90
C ILE A 146 -6.94 -4.05 -5.27
N GLU A 147 -6.18 -3.19 -4.60
CA GLU A 147 -4.97 -3.51 -3.88
C GLU A 147 -4.89 -2.64 -2.60
N PRO A 148 -4.02 -2.97 -1.63
CA PRO A 148 -3.82 -2.10 -0.47
C PRO A 148 -3.41 -0.69 -0.92
N ILE A 149 -4.06 0.35 -0.39
CA ILE A 149 -3.79 1.74 -0.81
C ILE A 149 -2.32 2.18 -0.58
N GLY A 150 -1.65 1.57 0.41
CA GLY A 150 -0.20 1.76 0.61
C GLY A 150 0.66 1.14 -0.49
N GLU A 151 0.21 0.06 -1.13
CA GLU A 151 0.86 -0.51 -2.32
C GLU A 151 0.69 0.41 -3.52
N THR A 152 -0.52 0.94 -3.74
CA THR A 152 -0.78 1.94 -4.78
C THR A 152 0.12 3.16 -4.60
N ALA A 153 0.28 3.66 -3.36
CA ALA A 153 1.20 4.75 -3.05
C ALA A 153 2.68 4.38 -3.30
N GLY A 154 3.09 3.16 -2.94
CA GLY A 154 4.43 2.64 -3.19
C GLY A 154 4.76 2.58 -4.68
N ARG A 155 3.87 1.97 -5.47
CA ARG A 155 3.99 1.88 -6.94
C ARG A 155 3.99 3.26 -7.60
N CYS A 156 3.23 4.19 -7.04
CA CYS A 156 3.23 5.58 -7.46
C CYS A 156 4.58 6.27 -7.22
N PHE A 157 5.23 6.06 -6.07
CA PHE A 157 6.55 6.66 -5.79
C PHE A 157 7.67 6.03 -6.62
N SER A 158 7.62 4.72 -6.88
CA SER A 158 8.54 4.07 -7.81
C SER A 158 8.21 4.35 -9.29
N LYS A 159 7.12 5.08 -9.57
CA LYS A 159 6.63 5.40 -10.92
C LYS A 159 6.36 4.15 -11.78
N THR A 160 6.03 3.04 -11.13
CA THR A 160 5.74 1.73 -11.76
C THR A 160 4.24 1.44 -11.86
N ILE A 161 3.39 2.33 -11.34
CA ILE A 161 1.94 2.24 -11.58
C ILE A 161 1.64 2.70 -13.01
N SER A 162 0.91 1.88 -13.77
CA SER A 162 0.45 2.28 -15.10
C SER A 162 -0.67 3.33 -14.98
N PRO A 163 -0.83 4.23 -15.96
CA PRO A 163 -1.97 5.15 -15.96
C PRO A 163 -3.31 4.41 -15.83
N ARG A 164 -3.45 3.26 -16.50
CA ARG A 164 -4.66 2.44 -16.45
C ARG A 164 -4.95 1.90 -15.04
N ASP A 165 -3.95 1.38 -14.35
CA ASP A 165 -4.13 0.82 -13.01
C ASP A 165 -4.51 1.90 -12.00
N LEU A 166 -3.93 3.09 -12.14
CA LEU A 166 -4.29 4.24 -11.33
C LEU A 166 -5.77 4.61 -11.54
N GLU A 167 -6.21 4.73 -12.80
CA GLU A 167 -7.61 5.04 -13.12
C GLU A 167 -8.57 3.97 -12.60
N LEU A 168 -8.24 2.69 -12.74
CA LEU A 168 -9.07 1.59 -12.22
C LEU A 168 -9.22 1.65 -10.70
N SER A 169 -8.14 1.99 -9.98
CA SER A 169 -8.17 2.14 -8.52
C SER A 169 -9.10 3.28 -8.11
N PHE A 170 -9.00 4.43 -8.79
CA PHE A 170 -9.88 5.58 -8.55
C PHE A 170 -11.34 5.31 -8.92
N GLU A 171 -11.61 4.64 -10.03
CA GLU A 171 -12.96 4.27 -10.43
C GLU A 171 -13.64 3.42 -9.34
N LYS A 172 -12.93 2.47 -8.74
CA LYS A 172 -13.45 1.65 -7.64
C LYS A 172 -13.76 2.47 -6.40
N TRP A 173 -12.85 3.35 -5.98
CA TRP A 173 -13.09 4.24 -4.83
C TRP A 173 -14.25 5.20 -5.08
N GLN A 174 -14.35 5.77 -6.28
CA GLN A 174 -15.43 6.69 -6.67
C GLN A 174 -16.79 5.99 -6.66
N VAL A 175 -16.92 4.84 -7.34
CA VAL A 175 -18.17 4.07 -7.38
C VAL A 175 -18.64 3.75 -5.97
N ARG A 176 -17.73 3.31 -5.10
CA ARG A 176 -18.04 3.04 -3.70
C ARG A 176 -18.49 4.29 -2.95
N ALA A 177 -17.78 5.40 -3.09
CA ALA A 177 -18.12 6.65 -2.41
C ALA A 177 -19.53 7.14 -2.79
N VAL A 178 -19.88 7.05 -4.08
CA VAL A 178 -21.21 7.43 -4.59
C VAL A 178 -22.30 6.51 -4.03
N VAL A 179 -22.05 5.19 -4.00
CA VAL A 179 -23.00 4.24 -3.39
C VAL A 179 -23.22 4.55 -1.91
N LEU A 180 -22.14 4.73 -1.14
CA LEU A 180 -22.23 5.05 0.28
C LEU A 180 -22.94 6.38 0.53
N LEU A 181 -22.66 7.42 -0.28
CA LEU A 181 -23.33 8.72 -0.15
C LEU A 181 -24.83 8.60 -0.42
N LYS A 182 -25.23 7.81 -1.42
CA LYS A 182 -26.64 7.57 -1.73
C LYS A 182 -27.36 6.86 -0.59
N GLU A 183 -26.76 5.80 -0.04
CA GLU A 183 -27.32 5.09 1.12
C GLU A 183 -27.41 6.02 2.34
N LEU A 184 -26.35 6.78 2.63
CA LEU A 184 -26.35 7.78 3.70
C LEU A 184 -27.44 8.83 3.52
N SER A 185 -27.61 9.34 2.30
CA SER A 185 -28.65 10.33 1.99
C SER A 185 -30.05 9.80 2.30
N ALA A 186 -30.31 8.53 1.96
CA ALA A 186 -31.56 7.86 2.28
C ALA A 186 -31.75 7.64 3.79
N GLN A 187 -30.69 7.20 4.47
CA GLN A 187 -30.72 6.88 5.90
C GLN A 187 -30.81 8.12 6.79
N TYR A 188 -30.16 9.22 6.44
CA TYR A 188 -30.17 10.48 7.21
C TYR A 188 -31.24 11.47 6.75
N ALA A 189 -32.13 11.06 5.84
CA ALA A 189 -33.24 11.87 5.36
C ALA A 189 -32.81 13.23 4.79
N LEU A 190 -31.72 13.26 4.02
CA LEU A 190 -31.21 14.50 3.46
C LEU A 190 -32.23 15.11 2.48
N SER A 191 -32.35 16.44 2.50
CA SER A 191 -33.13 17.19 1.52
C SER A 191 -32.44 17.15 0.15
N ALA A 192 -33.18 17.41 -0.93
CA ALA A 192 -32.61 17.41 -2.28
C ALA A 192 -31.42 18.40 -2.42
N ASP A 193 -31.48 19.55 -1.75
CA ASP A 193 -30.41 20.54 -1.75
C ASP A 193 -29.18 20.05 -0.97
N GLU A 194 -29.39 19.35 0.15
CA GLU A 194 -28.30 18.75 0.94
C GLU A 194 -27.61 17.62 0.20
N VAL A 195 -28.38 16.75 -0.48
CA VAL A 195 -27.84 15.66 -1.30
C VAL A 195 -26.98 16.24 -2.42
N LYS A 196 -27.50 17.22 -3.16
CA LYS A 196 -26.75 17.87 -4.23
C LYS A 196 -25.45 18.51 -3.71
N LYS A 197 -25.52 19.22 -2.58
CA LYS A 197 -24.34 19.80 -1.93
C LYS A 197 -23.31 18.74 -1.54
N ALA A 198 -23.75 17.60 -1.00
CA ALA A 198 -22.86 16.50 -0.63
C ALA A 198 -22.23 15.84 -1.87
N GLU A 199 -22.99 15.66 -2.95
CA GLU A 199 -22.47 15.16 -4.24
C GLU A 199 -21.41 16.11 -4.82
N ASP A 200 -21.67 17.42 -4.81
CA ASP A 200 -20.73 18.43 -5.30
C ASP A 200 -19.42 18.43 -4.48
N LEU A 201 -19.52 18.36 -3.15
CA LEU A 201 -18.36 18.25 -2.26
C LEU A 201 -17.58 16.96 -2.48
N LEU A 202 -18.28 15.82 -2.60
CA LEU A 202 -17.63 14.52 -2.83
C LEU A 202 -16.91 14.50 -4.18
N ASN A 203 -17.55 15.01 -5.24
CA ASN A 203 -16.94 15.09 -6.57
C ASN A 203 -15.72 16.01 -6.58
N GLY A 204 -15.79 17.15 -5.87
CA GLY A 204 -14.66 18.05 -5.68
C GLY A 204 -13.48 17.37 -4.99
N PHE A 205 -13.75 16.68 -3.87
CA PHE A 205 -12.78 15.92 -3.10
C PHE A 205 -12.11 14.82 -3.93
N LEU A 206 -12.89 13.98 -4.62
CA LEU A 206 -12.38 12.89 -5.44
C LEU A 206 -11.53 13.41 -6.61
N ARG A 207 -11.98 14.48 -7.28
CA ARG A 207 -11.23 15.09 -8.38
C ARG A 207 -9.88 15.64 -7.92
N ASP A 208 -9.85 16.33 -6.79
CA ASP A 208 -8.63 16.90 -6.24
C ASP A 208 -7.58 15.82 -5.88
N ILE A 209 -8.02 14.70 -5.29
CA ILE A 209 -7.12 13.57 -5.01
C ILE A 209 -6.65 12.91 -6.31
N HIS A 210 -7.54 12.74 -7.28
CA HIS A 210 -7.21 12.17 -8.60
C HIS A 210 -6.18 13.01 -9.35
N ASP A 211 -6.39 14.33 -9.42
CA ASP A 211 -5.46 15.27 -10.06
C ASP A 211 -4.10 15.26 -9.35
N THR A 212 -4.11 15.27 -8.02
CA THR A 212 -2.90 15.18 -7.18
C THR A 212 -2.13 13.88 -7.47
N ALA A 213 -2.83 12.75 -7.51
CA ALA A 213 -2.24 11.45 -7.78
C ALA A 213 -1.72 11.34 -9.21
N ARG A 214 -2.46 11.80 -10.22
CA ARG A 214 -1.96 11.80 -11.62
C ARG A 214 -0.70 12.62 -11.76
N LYS A 215 -0.66 13.80 -11.14
CA LYS A 215 0.53 14.66 -11.13
C LYS A 215 1.69 13.98 -10.43
N SER A 216 1.47 13.40 -9.24
CA SER A 216 2.54 12.76 -8.46
C SER A 216 3.01 11.47 -9.13
N CYS A 217 2.11 10.55 -9.47
CA CYS A 217 2.44 9.19 -9.93
C CYS A 217 2.95 9.13 -11.36
N LEU A 218 2.40 9.97 -12.25
CA LEU A 218 2.65 9.84 -13.69
C LEU A 218 3.74 10.76 -14.21
N GLN A 219 4.22 11.71 -13.40
CA GLN A 219 5.37 12.56 -13.75
C GLN A 219 6.70 11.87 -13.46
N GLY A 220 7.63 11.99 -14.40
CA GLY A 220 8.99 11.45 -14.29
C GLY A 220 9.16 10.05 -14.90
N GLU A 221 10.42 9.66 -15.04
CA GLU A 221 10.79 8.36 -15.60
C GLU A 221 10.69 7.25 -14.54
N PRO A 222 10.29 6.03 -14.94
CA PRO A 222 10.17 4.90 -14.02
C PRO A 222 11.52 4.48 -13.47
N THR A 223 11.61 4.29 -12.15
CA THR A 223 12.85 3.82 -11.52
C THR A 223 12.59 2.48 -10.84
N ILE A 224 13.20 1.42 -11.36
CA ILE A 224 13.11 0.06 -10.82
C ILE A 224 14.48 -0.30 -10.23
N ALA A 225 14.53 -0.58 -8.92
CA ALA A 225 15.77 -0.93 -8.22
C ALA A 225 16.92 0.09 -8.38
N GLY A 226 16.59 1.37 -8.57
CA GLY A 226 17.58 2.45 -8.75
C GLY A 226 18.07 2.65 -10.19
N ALA A 227 17.55 1.88 -11.16
CA ALA A 227 17.82 2.07 -12.58
C ALA A 227 16.55 2.53 -13.31
N LEU A 228 16.73 3.29 -14.40
CA LEU A 228 15.64 3.65 -15.30
C LEU A 228 15.06 2.37 -15.94
N GLY A 229 13.75 2.23 -15.88
CA GLY A 229 13.05 1.08 -16.44
C GLY A 229 11.75 1.48 -17.12
N PRO A 230 11.08 0.55 -17.83
CA PRO A 230 9.74 0.76 -18.33
C PRO A 230 8.72 0.87 -17.18
N ARG A 231 7.67 1.69 -17.35
CA ARG A 231 6.61 1.89 -16.34
C ARG A 231 5.79 0.62 -16.13
N ASP A 232 5.66 -0.15 -17.20
CA ASP A 232 5.06 -1.46 -17.24
C ASP A 232 6.11 -2.39 -17.88
N PRO A 233 6.84 -3.20 -17.09
CA PRO A 233 7.86 -4.10 -17.63
C PRO A 233 7.29 -5.18 -18.56
N GLY A 234 5.96 -5.22 -18.78
CA GLY A 234 5.32 -6.20 -19.61
C GLY A 234 5.52 -7.62 -19.07
N TYR A 235 5.10 -8.59 -19.85
CA TYR A 235 5.34 -9.98 -19.54
C TYR A 235 6.76 -10.35 -19.97
N TYR A 236 7.47 -11.12 -19.12
CA TYR A 236 8.70 -11.76 -19.54
C TYR A 236 8.36 -12.84 -20.58
N THR A 237 8.74 -12.61 -21.82
CA THR A 237 8.67 -13.62 -22.88
C THR A 237 9.97 -14.45 -22.83
N PRO A 238 9.92 -15.72 -22.42
CA PRO A 238 11.10 -16.58 -22.47
C PRO A 238 11.62 -16.72 -23.90
N ASP A 239 12.95 -16.82 -24.05
CA ASP A 239 13.61 -16.89 -25.36
C ASP A 239 13.07 -18.01 -26.25
N SER A 240 12.61 -19.11 -25.66
CA SER A 240 11.98 -20.23 -26.37
C SER A 240 10.70 -19.87 -27.13
N LEU A 241 10.01 -18.79 -26.74
CA LEU A 241 8.81 -18.30 -27.43
C LEU A 241 9.13 -17.33 -28.57
N ASN A 242 10.34 -16.75 -28.63
CA ASN A 242 10.73 -15.86 -29.73
C ASN A 242 10.84 -16.62 -31.06
N GLU A 243 11.10 -17.93 -31.01
CA GLU A 243 11.20 -18.80 -32.19
C GLU A 243 9.83 -19.23 -32.74
N LEU A 244 8.75 -19.12 -31.96
CA LEU A 244 7.42 -19.61 -32.33
C LEU A 244 6.65 -18.66 -33.26
N GLY A 245 7.22 -17.49 -33.60
CA GLY A 245 6.61 -16.50 -34.47
C GLY A 245 5.35 -15.86 -33.88
N GLU A 246 4.87 -14.79 -34.52
CA GLU A 246 3.61 -14.15 -34.12
C GLU A 246 2.43 -15.03 -34.58
N TYR A 247 1.53 -15.35 -33.66
CA TYR A 247 0.36 -16.15 -33.98
C TYR A 247 -0.59 -15.38 -34.91
N SER A 248 -0.70 -15.80 -36.16
CA SER A 248 -1.48 -15.13 -37.21
C SER A 248 -2.98 -15.50 -37.25
N GLY A 249 -3.51 -16.18 -36.23
CA GLY A 249 -4.90 -16.66 -36.21
C GLY A 249 -5.10 -18.03 -36.88
N TYR A 250 -6.24 -18.68 -36.57
CA TYR A 250 -6.72 -19.84 -37.32
C TYR A 250 -7.34 -19.36 -38.63
N TYR A 251 -6.79 -19.80 -39.77
CA TYR A 251 -7.42 -19.65 -41.08
C TYR A 251 -8.77 -20.37 -41.14
#